data_AF-A0A1N7SQY4-F1
#
_entry.id   AF-A0A1N7SQY4-F1
#
_cell.length_a   1.000
_cell.length_b   1.000
_cell.length_c   1.000
_cell.angle_alpha   90.00
_cell.angle_beta   90.00
_cell.angle_gamma   90.00
#
_symmetry.space_group_name_H-M   'P 1'
#
loop_
_entity.id
_entity.type
_entity.pdbx_description
1 polymer ?
#
loop_
_entity_poly.entity_id
_entity_poly.type
_entity_poly.pdbx_seq_one_letter_code
_entity_poly.pdbx_strand_id
1 'polypeptide(L)'
;MVRIGRSAPHVALAHMTAARLRLRYDHGAGRPTHPALPAQRLRNATYVFTPSMDYRVTYEHSLATAPDDFIVNVPSQLVSDVPSNVPRALLPEVIEKLILERSPRIGRIRNLKLI
;
A
#
# COMPACT_ATOMS: atom_id res chain seq x y z
N MET A 1 47.27 39.17 -1.83
CA MET A 1 47.50 37.97 -1.00
C MET A 1 46.30 37.04 -1.19
N VAL A 2 46.53 35.77 -1.53
CA VAL A 2 45.60 34.80 -2.14
C VAL A 2 45.05 33.80 -1.12
N ARG A 3 43.77 33.42 -1.26
CA ARG A 3 43.16 32.05 -1.19
C ARG A 3 41.63 32.25 -1.11
N ILE A 4 40.85 32.12 -2.19
CA ILE A 4 40.32 30.91 -2.84
C ILE A 4 39.91 29.82 -1.83
N GLY A 5 38.59 29.60 -1.71
CA GLY A 5 37.96 28.44 -1.09
C GLY A 5 36.54 28.27 -1.64
N ARG A 6 36.41 27.55 -2.75
CA ARG A 6 35.15 27.11 -3.38
C ARG A 6 34.38 26.17 -2.44
N SER A 7 33.05 26.22 -2.45
CA SER A 7 32.19 25.02 -2.48
C SER A 7 30.72 25.40 -2.68
N ALA A 8 30.18 24.99 -3.82
CA ALA A 8 28.76 24.87 -4.08
C ALA A 8 28.42 23.36 -4.20
N PRO A 9 27.16 23.00 -4.47
CA PRO A 9 26.26 22.24 -3.60
C PRO A 9 26.36 20.71 -3.80
N HIS A 10 26.13 19.92 -2.75
CA HIS A 10 25.91 18.48 -2.89
C HIS A 10 24.42 18.15 -2.96
N VAL A 11 23.98 17.90 -4.19
CA VAL A 11 22.81 17.12 -4.56
C VAL A 11 23.02 15.68 -4.05
N ALA A 12 22.17 15.20 -3.16
CA ALA A 12 22.09 13.77 -2.83
C ALA A 12 20.98 13.14 -3.69
N LEU A 13 21.39 12.61 -4.84
CA LEU A 13 20.61 11.72 -5.68
C LEU A 13 21.13 10.29 -5.46
N ALA A 14 20.20 9.33 -5.58
CA ALA A 14 20.36 7.86 -5.60
C ALA A 14 20.20 7.21 -4.21
N HIS A 15 19.38 6.16 -4.04
CA HIS A 15 19.19 5.00 -4.91
C HIS A 15 17.76 4.44 -4.84
N MET A 16 17.27 4.00 -6.00
CA MET A 16 16.23 2.99 -6.16
C MET A 16 16.65 1.67 -5.51
N THR A 17 15.73 1.00 -4.81
CA THR A 17 15.72 -0.47 -4.73
C THR A 17 14.32 -0.98 -4.96
N ALA A 18 14.03 -1.29 -6.23
CA ALA A 18 12.88 -2.08 -6.62
C ALA A 18 13.00 -3.48 -6.00
N ALA A 19 12.09 -3.82 -5.09
CA ALA A 19 11.96 -5.17 -4.57
C ALA A 19 11.50 -6.09 -5.72
N ARG A 20 12.49 -6.82 -6.22
CA ARG A 20 12.46 -7.71 -7.37
C ARG A 20 11.54 -8.90 -7.10
N LEU A 21 10.47 -8.97 -7.88
CA LEU A 21 9.65 -10.13 -8.17
C LEU A 21 10.53 -11.40 -8.28
N ARG A 22 10.39 -12.35 -7.36
CA ARG A 22 10.90 -13.73 -7.51
C ARG A 22 9.73 -14.69 -7.58
N LEU A 23 9.07 -14.71 -8.74
CA LEU A 23 8.32 -15.89 -9.18
C LEU A 23 9.35 -16.87 -9.75
N ARG A 24 9.72 -17.87 -8.96
CA ARG A 24 10.32 -19.10 -9.50
C ARG A 24 9.17 -20.00 -9.93
N TYR A 25 9.00 -20.18 -11.23
CA TYR A 25 8.33 -21.37 -11.75
C TYR A 25 9.40 -22.44 -11.93
N ASP A 26 9.34 -23.48 -11.09
CA ASP A 26 10.07 -24.73 -11.29
C ASP A 26 9.06 -25.77 -11.79
N HIS A 27 9.32 -26.30 -12.99
CA HIS A 27 8.54 -27.36 -13.62
C HIS A 27 9.35 -28.64 -13.47
N GLY A 28 8.98 -29.50 -12.52
CA GLY A 28 9.70 -30.75 -12.28
C GLY A 28 8.89 -31.73 -11.44
N ALA A 29 8.48 -32.83 -12.08
CA ALA A 29 7.60 -33.86 -11.54
C ALA A 29 8.07 -34.50 -10.22
N GLY A 30 7.17 -34.56 -9.25
CA GLY A 30 7.26 -35.45 -8.10
C GLY A 30 5.85 -35.69 -7.56
N ARG A 31 5.28 -36.87 -7.82
CA ARG A 31 4.03 -37.32 -7.21
C ARG A 31 4.24 -37.49 -5.69
N PRO A 32 3.48 -36.82 -4.82
CA PRO A 32 3.33 -37.26 -3.45
C PRO A 32 2.06 -38.12 -3.36
N THR A 33 2.25 -39.44 -3.25
CA THR A 33 1.22 -40.33 -2.67
C THR A 33 1.07 -39.96 -1.21
N HIS A 34 0.03 -39.19 -0.88
CA HIS A 34 -0.43 -38.99 0.49
C HIS A 34 -1.93 -39.39 0.57
N PRO A 35 -2.33 -40.11 1.63
CA PRO A 35 -3.63 -40.75 1.72
C PRO A 35 -4.75 -39.74 1.78
N ALA A 36 -5.89 -40.11 1.18
CA ALA A 36 -7.12 -39.34 1.15
C ALA A 36 -7.49 -38.77 2.53
N LEU A 37 -7.38 -37.45 2.69
CA LEU A 37 -7.98 -36.75 3.81
C LEU A 37 -9.51 -36.73 3.59
N PRO A 38 -10.32 -37.09 4.60
CA PRO A 38 -11.76 -37.19 4.45
C PRO A 38 -12.37 -35.82 4.14
N ALA A 39 -13.15 -35.79 3.07
CA ALA A 39 -14.05 -34.71 2.73
C ALA A 39 -15.06 -34.53 3.87
N GLN A 40 -14.86 -33.52 4.72
CA GLN A 40 -15.89 -32.71 5.39
C GLN A 40 -15.31 -31.91 6.56
N ARG A 41 -14.68 -30.77 6.27
CA ARG A 41 -14.76 -29.58 7.13
C ARG A 41 -14.54 -28.29 6.34
N LEU A 42 -15.20 -28.18 5.19
CA LEU A 42 -15.40 -26.89 4.51
C LEU A 42 -16.61 -26.21 5.14
N ARG A 43 -16.39 -25.57 6.27
CA ARG A 43 -17.30 -24.55 6.77
C ARG A 43 -16.45 -23.31 7.02
N ASN A 44 -16.74 -22.25 6.26
CA ASN A 44 -16.41 -20.84 6.55
C ASN A 44 -15.18 -20.21 5.88
N ALA A 45 -14.74 -20.66 4.72
CA ALA A 45 -13.85 -19.85 3.88
C ALA A 45 -14.48 -19.64 2.52
N THR A 46 -15.62 -18.96 2.51
CA THR A 46 -16.04 -18.26 1.29
C THR A 46 -14.99 -17.17 1.09
N TYR A 47 -13.92 -17.48 0.37
CA TYR A 47 -13.15 -16.47 -0.35
C TYR A 47 -14.13 -15.90 -1.38
N VAL A 48 -15.02 -15.04 -0.90
CA VAL A 48 -15.74 -14.13 -1.77
C VAL A 48 -14.63 -13.33 -2.43
N PHE A 49 -14.29 -13.70 -3.66
CA PHE A 49 -13.58 -12.83 -4.58
C PHE A 49 -14.52 -11.64 -4.79
N THR A 50 -14.54 -10.74 -3.80
CA THR A 50 -15.24 -9.47 -3.93
C THR A 50 -14.46 -8.74 -5.01
N PRO A 51 -15.11 -8.34 -6.11
CA PRO A 51 -14.42 -7.60 -7.14
C PRO A 51 -13.83 -6.34 -6.50
N SER A 52 -12.50 -6.24 -6.54
CA SER A 52 -11.75 -5.10 -6.03
C SER A 52 -11.45 -4.11 -7.15
N MET A 53 -11.28 -2.85 -6.77
CA MET A 53 -10.94 -1.75 -7.65
C MET A 53 -9.73 -1.02 -7.08
N ASP A 54 -9.00 -0.36 -7.97
CA ASP A 54 -7.85 0.47 -7.64
C ASP A 54 -8.21 1.95 -7.82
N TYR A 55 -7.85 2.78 -6.85
CA TYR A 55 -8.09 4.22 -6.88
C TYR A 55 -6.78 4.99 -6.69
N ARG A 56 -6.64 6.11 -7.41
CA ARG A 56 -5.61 7.10 -7.12
C ARG A 56 -6.18 8.19 -6.25
N VAL A 57 -5.45 8.52 -5.20
CA VAL A 57 -5.85 9.55 -4.24
C VAL A 57 -4.73 10.52 -3.93
N THR A 58 -5.11 11.74 -3.61
CA THR A 58 -4.26 12.73 -2.96
C THR A 58 -4.84 13.06 -1.59
N TYR A 59 -3.98 13.25 -0.60
CA TYR A 59 -4.38 13.59 0.75
C TYR A 59 -3.21 14.16 1.55
N GLU A 60 -3.52 14.79 2.68
CA GLU A 60 -2.53 15.14 3.69
C GLU A 60 -2.69 14.23 4.90
N HIS A 61 -1.58 13.93 5.58
CA HIS A 61 -1.65 13.18 6.81
C HIS A 61 -0.71 13.67 7.89
N SER A 62 -1.10 13.37 9.13
CA SER A 62 -0.27 13.53 10.31
C SER A 62 0.35 12.21 10.75
N LEU A 63 1.35 12.29 11.61
CA LEU A 63 1.95 11.10 12.23
C LEU A 63 1.08 10.63 13.40
N ALA A 64 1.08 9.33 13.68
CA ALA A 64 0.36 8.76 14.81
C ALA A 64 0.82 9.36 16.15
N THR A 65 2.08 9.77 16.25
CA THR A 65 2.65 10.44 17.44
C THR A 65 2.31 11.93 17.55
N ALA A 66 1.82 12.55 16.47
CA ALA A 66 1.51 13.96 16.40
C ALA A 66 0.27 14.18 15.51
N PRO A 67 -0.93 13.78 15.96
CA PRO A 67 -2.11 13.65 15.12
C PRO A 67 -2.66 14.98 14.58
N ASP A 68 -2.33 16.10 15.22
CA ASP A 68 -2.76 17.44 14.82
C ASP A 68 -1.77 18.11 13.85
N ASP A 69 -0.58 17.51 13.64
CA ASP A 69 0.48 18.03 12.77
C ASP A 69 0.46 17.35 11.39
N PHE A 70 -0.28 17.94 10.45
CA PHE A 70 -0.39 17.47 9.06
C PHE A 70 0.84 17.89 8.23
N ILE A 71 1.96 17.20 8.46
CA ILE A 71 3.26 17.54 7.87
C ILE A 71 3.52 16.90 6.50
N VAL A 72 2.76 15.86 6.11
CA VAL A 72 2.97 15.14 4.84
C VAL A 72 1.82 15.39 3.87
N ASN A 73 2.16 15.81 2.66
CA ASN A 73 1.26 15.86 1.51
C ASN A 73 1.59 14.69 0.56
N VAL A 74 0.58 13.88 0.25
CA VAL A 74 0.68 12.75 -0.67
C VAL A 74 -0.01 13.14 -1.98
N PRO A 75 0.75 13.42 -3.05
CA PRO A 75 0.18 13.94 -4.29
C PRO A 75 -0.51 12.88 -5.16
N SER A 76 -0.11 11.60 -5.06
CA SER A 76 -0.74 10.50 -5.79
C SER A 76 -0.35 9.16 -5.15
N GLN A 77 -1.28 8.56 -4.43
CA GLN A 77 -1.16 7.20 -3.91
C GLN A 77 -2.17 6.28 -4.58
N LEU A 78 -1.70 5.10 -5.00
CA LEU A 78 -2.56 4.02 -5.45
C LEU A 78 -3.08 3.23 -4.23
N VAL A 79 -4.39 3.09 -4.13
CA VAL A 79 -5.05 2.27 -3.12
C VAL A 79 -5.76 1.12 -3.84
N SER A 80 -5.20 -0.08 -3.69
CA SER A 80 -5.77 -1.33 -4.21
C SER A 80 -6.76 -1.96 -3.24
N ASP A 81 -7.49 -2.96 -3.71
CA ASP A 81 -8.39 -3.79 -2.90
C ASP A 81 -9.58 -3.01 -2.31
N VAL A 82 -9.99 -1.93 -2.97
CA VAL A 82 -11.21 -1.20 -2.60
C VAL A 82 -12.42 -1.99 -3.10
N PRO A 83 -13.40 -2.34 -2.25
CA PRO A 83 -14.55 -3.11 -2.71
C PRO A 83 -15.36 -2.33 -3.76
N SER A 84 -15.62 -2.96 -4.91
CA SER A 84 -16.35 -2.34 -6.03
C SER A 84 -17.83 -2.05 -5.74
N ASN A 85 -18.39 -2.64 -4.68
CA ASN A 85 -19.77 -2.45 -4.27
C ASN A 85 -19.98 -1.24 -3.35
N VAL A 86 -18.93 -0.47 -3.06
CA VAL A 86 -19.01 0.72 -2.20
C VAL A 86 -19.66 1.89 -2.97
N PRO A 87 -20.75 2.49 -2.45
CA PRO A 87 -21.32 3.70 -3.02
C PRO A 87 -20.28 4.82 -3.10
N ARG A 88 -20.27 5.61 -4.18
CA ARG A 88 -19.28 6.67 -4.39
C ARG A 88 -19.20 7.68 -3.24
N ALA A 89 -20.31 7.96 -2.57
CA ALA A 89 -20.37 8.84 -1.41
C ALA A 89 -19.57 8.32 -0.20
N LEU A 90 -19.36 7.00 -0.10
CA LEU A 90 -18.64 6.33 0.99
C LEU A 90 -17.21 5.94 0.60
N LEU A 91 -16.82 6.09 -0.67
CA LEU A 91 -15.46 5.78 -1.12
C LEU A 91 -14.38 6.50 -0.32
N PRO A 92 -14.49 7.80 -0.01
CA PRO A 92 -13.46 8.50 0.78
C PRO A 92 -13.23 7.84 2.14
N GLU A 93 -14.30 7.47 2.84
CA GLU A 93 -14.22 6.86 4.17
C GLU A 93 -13.60 5.46 4.11
N VAL A 94 -14.00 4.65 3.13
CA VAL A 94 -13.44 3.30 2.95
C VAL A 94 -11.95 3.38 2.59
N ILE A 95 -11.57 4.28 1.68
CA ILE A 95 -10.17 4.46 1.29
C ILE A 95 -9.35 4.99 2.47
N GLU A 96 -9.88 5.92 3.25
CA GLU A 96 -9.23 6.42 4.47
C GLU A 96 -8.90 5.28 5.45
N LYS A 97 -9.89 4.42 5.76
CA LYS A 97 -9.70 3.27 6.64
C LYS A 97 -8.63 2.32 6.10
N LEU A 98 -8.67 2.01 4.81
CA LEU A 98 -7.65 1.14 4.18
C LEU A 98 -6.25 1.74 4.26
N ILE A 99 -6.09 3.05 4.11
CA ILE A 99 -4.78 3.72 4.24
C ILE A 99 -4.28 3.61 5.68
N LEU A 100 -5.14 3.89 6.67
CA LEU A 100 -4.79 3.81 8.09
C LEU A 100 -4.44 2.39 8.53
N GLU A 101 -5.21 1.39 8.11
CA GLU A 101 -4.94 -0.04 8.40
C GLU A 101 -3.59 -0.49 7.84
N ARG A 102 -3.23 -0.03 6.64
CA ARG A 102 -1.97 -0.39 5.98
C ARG A 102 -0.76 0.38 6.51
N SER A 103 -0.98 1.54 7.14
CA SER A 103 0.07 2.48 7.53
C SER A 103 -0.08 2.90 9.00
N PRO A 104 0.34 2.07 9.96
CA PRO A 104 0.17 2.34 11.40
C PRO A 104 0.93 3.58 11.91
N ARG A 105 1.82 4.15 11.10
CA ARG A 105 2.53 5.40 11.40
C ARG A 105 1.71 6.65 11.09
N ILE A 106 0.65 6.51 10.31
CA ILE A 106 -0.26 7.61 9.97
C ILE A 106 -1.28 7.76 11.10
N GLY A 107 -1.47 8.99 11.58
CA GLY A 107 -2.42 9.33 12.64
C GLY A 107 -3.78 9.73 12.08
N ARG A 108 -3.85 10.89 11.43
CA ARG A 108 -5.07 11.42 10.83
C ARG A 108 -4.84 11.76 9.36
N ILE A 109 -5.88 11.58 8.56
CA ILE A 109 -5.90 11.96 7.14
C ILE A 109 -6.89 13.12 6.97
N ARG A 110 -6.57 14.06 6.08
CA ARG A 110 -7.48 15.13 5.68
C ARG A 110 -7.34 15.45 4.19
N ASN A 111 -8.29 16.23 3.68
CA ASN A 111 -8.30 16.70 2.29
C ASN A 111 -8.17 15.56 1.26
N LEU A 112 -8.69 14.37 1.60
CA LEU A 112 -8.65 13.20 0.74
C LEU A 112 -9.51 13.43 -0.51
N LYS A 113 -8.91 13.25 -1.68
CA LYS A 113 -9.55 13.41 -2.99
C LYS A 113 -9.13 12.28 -3.92
N LEU A 114 -10.07 11.80 -4.73
CA LEU A 114 -9.81 10.87 -5.82
C LEU A 114 -9.36 11.68 -7.05
N ILE A 115 -8.37 11.17 -7.79
CA ILE A 115 -7.77 11.83 -8.98
C ILE A 115 -7.68 10.90 -10.18
#